data_AF-A0A932PAC6-F1
#
_entry.id   AF-A0A932PAC6-F1
#
_cell.length_a   1.000
_cell.length_b   1.000
_cell.length_c   1.000
_cell.angle_alpha   90.00
_cell.angle_beta   90.00
_cell.angle_gamma   90.00
#
_symmetry.space_group_name_H-M   'P 1'
#
loop_
_entity.id
_entity.type
_entity.pdbx_description
1 polymer ?
#
loop_
_entity_poly.entity_id
_entity_poly.type
_entity_poly.pdbx_seq_one_letter_code
_entity_poly.pdbx_strand_id
1 'polypeptide(L)'
;MPDTLSAALDFVLPASFQPADFLAGQLAVRADDARWLISTIVRKTANRDTDIWGCVRLSSKILRRVMDSHSSAQVILALKRGGAIELAPYCVGAMPMGFRLAGRYLGDRCIRIPAVDPRLIDRISRERERLKTLEQRERWQQVHYDLCEGQRHITIMADADKLVDSLPEHTRLCQDVLVSNIRSKNYQFCVGSTGRVFNAITGLKRELRTTLRIDGQPVGSVDIACAQPALLAFLLDPNTPTIGPKHRPTYKLLPRCSPLLSPSAFLPSALPVVGPDFAVFRTSVSSGTFYDLLSDRSGLPRPIVKLRFLVDVLAKRGRYRSAVESLFREMFPSVYRAVRLINASDHGNLIRLLQRAESWLVVEQIAPRLLANQIAIATLHDAIFSADQSVDDVHSAFVEVLS
;
A
#
# COMPACT_ATOMS: atom_id res chain seq x y z
N MET A 1 15.51 14.03 7.88
CA MET A 1 14.36 14.79 7.36
C MET A 1 14.83 16.22 7.27
N PRO A 2 14.75 16.91 6.12
CA PRO A 2 14.74 18.36 6.16
C PRO A 2 13.62 18.74 7.12
N ASP A 3 13.90 19.64 8.04
CA ASP A 3 12.86 20.33 8.78
C ASP A 3 11.80 20.76 7.78
N THR A 4 10.67 20.06 7.77
CA THR A 4 9.47 20.58 7.16
C THR A 4 9.13 21.77 8.03
N LEU A 5 9.64 22.94 7.60
CA LEU A 5 9.04 24.27 7.76
C LEU A 5 7.63 24.08 8.29
N SER A 6 7.41 24.48 9.56
CA SER A 6 6.14 24.52 10.28
C SER A 6 4.92 24.57 9.34
N ALA A 7 4.55 23.42 8.78
CA ALA A 7 3.39 23.32 7.92
C ALA A 7 2.22 23.31 8.88
N ALA A 8 1.35 24.32 8.76
CA ALA A 8 0.14 24.41 9.56
C ALA A 8 -0.55 23.03 9.58
N LEU A 9 -0.92 22.58 10.78
CA LEU A 9 -1.52 21.27 10.93
C LEU A 9 -2.95 21.34 10.38
N ASP A 10 -3.16 20.82 9.17
CA ASP A 10 -4.48 20.85 8.55
C ASP A 10 -5.26 19.55 8.76
N PHE A 11 -6.57 19.70 8.99
CA PHE A 11 -7.55 18.64 8.89
C PHE A 11 -8.09 18.57 7.47
N VAL A 12 -7.98 17.40 6.85
CA VAL A 12 -8.65 17.05 5.59
C VAL A 12 -10.03 16.50 5.91
N LEU A 13 -11.10 17.14 5.46
CA LEU A 13 -12.49 16.84 5.82
C LEU A 13 -13.38 16.77 4.58
N PRO A 14 -14.52 16.06 4.60
CA PRO A 14 -15.57 16.23 3.60
C PRO A 14 -16.07 17.68 3.60
N ALA A 15 -16.29 18.26 2.43
CA ALA A 15 -16.70 19.67 2.31
C ALA A 15 -18.01 19.98 3.06
N SER A 16 -18.94 19.03 3.11
CA SER A 16 -20.22 19.19 3.82
C SER A 16 -20.14 18.93 5.32
N PHE A 17 -18.99 18.50 5.86
CA PHE A 17 -18.85 18.23 7.29
C PHE A 17 -18.61 19.50 8.10
N GLN A 18 -19.56 19.86 8.96
CA GLN A 18 -19.42 20.94 9.95
C GLN A 18 -19.54 20.38 11.37
N PRO A 19 -18.54 20.57 12.26
CA PRO A 19 -18.64 20.09 13.65
C PRO A 19 -19.84 20.67 14.42
N ALA A 20 -20.26 21.90 14.09
CA ALA A 20 -21.36 22.59 14.76
C ALA A 20 -22.71 21.88 14.59
N ASP A 21 -22.89 21.08 13.52
CA ASP A 21 -24.10 20.30 13.28
C ASP A 21 -24.25 19.14 14.28
N PHE A 22 -23.17 18.78 14.98
CA PHE A 22 -23.10 17.61 15.86
C PHE A 22 -22.77 17.97 17.31
N LEU A 23 -21.99 19.02 17.52
CA LEU A 23 -21.47 19.39 18.83
C LEU A 23 -22.22 20.62 19.37
N ALA A 24 -23.06 20.40 20.38
CA ALA A 24 -23.82 21.46 21.05
C ALA A 24 -23.33 21.72 22.48
N GLY A 25 -23.63 22.91 23.00
CA GLY A 25 -23.33 23.32 24.37
C GLY A 25 -21.84 23.22 24.70
N GLN A 26 -21.51 22.55 25.80
CA GLN A 26 -20.13 22.38 26.26
C GLN A 26 -19.23 21.60 25.29
N LEU A 27 -19.80 20.84 24.33
CA LEU A 27 -19.00 20.12 23.33
C LEU A 27 -18.58 21.01 22.15
N ALA A 28 -19.18 22.18 21.96
CA ALA A 28 -18.85 23.06 20.83
C ALA A 28 -17.36 23.46 20.81
N VAL A 29 -16.73 23.60 22.00
CA VAL A 29 -15.29 23.90 22.13
C VAL A 29 -14.39 22.75 21.67
N ARG A 30 -14.95 21.57 21.38
CA ARG A 30 -14.25 20.35 20.94
C ARG A 30 -14.38 20.11 19.43
N ALA A 31 -14.65 21.17 18.66
CA ALA A 31 -14.75 21.10 17.21
C ALA A 31 -13.50 20.47 16.56
N ASP A 32 -12.31 20.81 17.05
CA ASP A 32 -11.05 20.28 16.53
C ASP A 32 -10.82 18.80 16.87
N ASP A 33 -11.29 18.32 18.02
CA ASP A 33 -11.28 16.88 18.32
C ASP A 33 -12.14 16.10 17.30
N ALA A 34 -13.31 16.63 16.94
CA ALA A 34 -14.17 16.05 15.91
C ALA A 34 -13.53 16.11 14.51
N ARG A 35 -12.97 17.26 14.12
CA ARG A 35 -12.25 17.41 12.84
C ARG A 35 -11.07 16.45 12.77
N TRP A 36 -10.29 16.29 13.84
CA TRP A 36 -9.18 15.35 13.86
C TRP A 36 -9.65 13.91 13.66
N LEU A 37 -10.73 13.49 14.32
CA LEU A 37 -11.27 12.15 14.18
C LEU A 37 -11.77 11.88 12.76
N ILE A 38 -12.61 12.77 12.20
CA ILE A 38 -13.10 12.66 10.82
C ILE A 38 -11.94 12.66 9.84
N SER A 39 -10.99 13.57 10.01
CA SER A 39 -9.82 13.64 9.14
C SER A 39 -8.94 12.39 9.21
N THR A 40 -8.83 11.77 10.38
CA THR A 40 -8.14 10.50 10.55
C THR A 40 -8.86 9.36 9.83
N ILE A 41 -10.19 9.30 9.92
CA ILE A 41 -11.00 8.32 9.20
C ILE A 41 -10.81 8.51 7.69
N VAL A 42 -11.05 9.72 7.18
CA VAL A 42 -10.92 10.07 5.76
C VAL A 42 -9.55 9.71 5.20
N ARG A 43 -8.46 10.11 5.87
CA ARG A 43 -7.10 9.80 5.42
C ARG A 43 -6.80 8.30 5.43
N LYS A 44 -7.22 7.57 6.47
CA LYS A 44 -6.98 6.12 6.54
C LYS A 44 -7.80 5.38 5.48
N THR A 45 -9.06 5.76 5.26
CA THR A 45 -9.89 5.21 4.19
C THR A 45 -9.29 5.49 2.80
N ALA A 46 -8.82 6.71 2.53
CA ALA A 46 -8.19 7.06 1.26
C ALA A 46 -6.95 6.22 0.95
N ASN A 47 -6.15 5.91 1.98
CA ASN A 47 -4.97 5.06 1.88
C ASN A 47 -5.26 3.55 1.99
N ARG A 48 -6.55 3.15 2.01
CA ARG A 48 -7.00 1.76 2.19
C ARG A 48 -6.49 1.09 3.48
N ASP A 49 -6.21 1.89 4.51
CA ASP A 49 -5.89 1.45 5.85
C ASP A 49 -7.20 1.19 6.63
N THR A 50 -7.95 0.22 6.14
CA THR A 50 -9.23 -0.23 6.67
C THR A 50 -9.23 -1.74 6.82
N ASP A 51 -10.08 -2.25 7.70
CA ASP A 51 -10.34 -3.69 7.74
C ASP A 51 -11.17 -4.15 6.52
N ILE A 52 -11.48 -5.46 6.49
CA ILE A 52 -12.27 -6.09 5.42
C ILE A 52 -13.69 -5.54 5.27
N TRP A 53 -14.20 -4.81 6.27
CA TRP A 53 -15.53 -4.18 6.26
C TRP A 53 -15.47 -2.68 5.92
N GLY A 54 -14.29 -2.19 5.52
CA GLY A 54 -14.06 -0.78 5.21
C GLY A 54 -14.02 0.12 6.44
N CYS A 55 -13.80 -0.45 7.64
CA CYS A 55 -13.74 0.32 8.89
C CYS A 55 -12.29 0.64 9.25
N VAL A 56 -12.05 1.90 9.61
CA VAL A 56 -10.79 2.40 10.15
C VAL A 56 -10.69 1.97 11.62
N ARG A 57 -9.67 1.18 11.95
CA ARG A 57 -9.48 0.67 13.32
C ARG A 57 -8.61 1.63 14.13
N LEU A 58 -9.18 2.24 15.17
CA LEU A 58 -8.48 3.13 16.09
C LEU A 58 -8.49 2.54 17.51
N SER A 59 -7.30 2.40 18.10
CA SER A 59 -7.19 1.94 19.48
C SER A 59 -7.61 3.04 20.46
N SER A 60 -8.20 2.64 21.59
CA SER A 60 -8.54 3.58 22.67
C SER A 60 -7.31 4.31 23.22
N LYS A 61 -6.13 3.70 23.11
CA LYS A 61 -4.84 4.33 23.45
C LYS A 61 -4.54 5.53 22.54
N ILE A 62 -4.75 5.40 21.23
CA ILE A 62 -4.59 6.52 20.28
C ILE A 62 -5.59 7.64 20.57
N LEU A 63 -6.86 7.30 20.78
CA LEU A 63 -7.90 8.28 21.06
C LEU A 63 -7.58 9.07 22.33
N ARG A 64 -7.14 8.41 23.41
CA ARG A 64 -6.75 9.09 24.66
C ARG A 64 -5.47 9.92 24.57
N ARG A 65 -4.54 9.56 23.68
CA ARG A 65 -3.29 10.31 23.49
C ARG A 65 -3.49 11.59 22.70
N VAL A 66 -4.44 11.56 21.76
CA VAL A 66 -4.66 12.68 20.84
C VAL A 66 -5.88 13.51 21.24
N MET A 67 -7.05 12.91 21.40
CA MET A 67 -8.27 13.62 21.77
C MET A 67 -8.35 13.87 23.28
N ASP A 68 -9.16 14.84 23.69
CA ASP A 68 -9.43 15.11 25.10
C ASP A 68 -9.99 13.89 25.85
N SER A 69 -9.34 13.51 26.95
CA SER A 69 -9.66 12.28 27.68
C SER A 69 -11.03 12.32 28.36
N HIS A 70 -11.53 13.50 28.70
CA HIS A 70 -12.80 13.68 29.41
C HIS A 70 -13.99 13.76 28.44
N SER A 71 -13.78 14.32 27.24
CA SER A 71 -14.85 14.61 26.28
C SER A 71 -14.83 13.75 25.01
N SER A 72 -13.75 13.01 24.70
CA SER A 72 -13.63 12.20 23.47
C SER A 72 -14.78 11.20 23.28
N ALA A 73 -15.21 10.53 24.35
CA ALA A 73 -16.35 9.61 24.28
C ALA A 73 -17.66 10.31 23.92
N GLN A 74 -17.88 11.51 24.46
CA GLN A 74 -19.06 12.33 24.17
C GLN A 74 -19.03 12.87 22.75
N VAL A 75 -17.86 13.31 22.25
CA VAL A 75 -17.67 13.73 20.86
C VAL A 75 -17.97 12.59 19.89
N ILE A 76 -17.42 11.40 20.12
CA ILE A 76 -17.66 10.21 19.29
C ILE A 76 -19.16 9.85 19.28
N LEU A 77 -19.81 9.89 20.44
CA LEU A 77 -21.23 9.58 20.57
C LEU A 77 -22.10 10.61 19.84
N ALA A 78 -21.77 11.90 19.93
CA ALA A 78 -22.46 12.97 19.22
C ALA A 78 -22.35 12.80 17.70
N LEU A 79 -21.14 12.55 17.19
CA LEU A 79 -20.91 12.28 15.77
C LEU A 79 -21.67 11.03 15.29
N LYS A 80 -21.70 9.95 16.09
CA LYS A 80 -22.48 8.75 15.76
C LYS A 80 -23.98 9.05 15.71
N ARG A 81 -24.53 9.73 16.73
CA ARG A 81 -25.97 10.03 16.84
C ARG A 81 -26.45 10.96 15.73
N GLY A 82 -25.63 11.94 15.34
CA GLY A 82 -25.92 12.80 14.18
C GLY A 82 -25.63 12.15 12.82
N GLY A 83 -25.24 10.88 12.81
CA GLY A 83 -24.98 10.12 11.58
C GLY A 83 -23.75 10.60 10.81
N ALA A 84 -22.79 11.26 11.46
CA ALA A 84 -21.53 11.63 10.82
C ALA A 84 -20.62 10.41 10.60
N ILE A 85 -20.68 9.46 11.54
CA ILE A 85 -19.88 8.23 11.54
C ILE A 85 -20.72 7.02 11.91
N GLU A 86 -20.28 5.86 11.46
CA GLU A 86 -20.76 4.55 11.86
C GLU A 86 -19.67 3.84 12.69
N LEU A 87 -20.10 3.07 13.70
CA LEU A 87 -19.19 2.28 14.53
C LEU A 87 -19.40 0.79 14.26
N ALA A 88 -18.30 0.08 14.00
CA ALA A 88 -18.29 -1.37 13.91
C ALA A 88 -18.13 -2.01 15.30
N PRO A 89 -18.55 -3.28 15.47
CA PRO A 89 -18.38 -4.01 16.73
C PRO A 89 -16.94 -3.96 17.23
N TYR A 90 -16.80 -3.72 18.53
CA TYR A 90 -15.55 -3.73 19.29
C TYR A 90 -15.54 -4.97 20.18
N CYS A 91 -14.40 -5.68 20.22
CA CYS A 91 -14.20 -6.80 21.14
C CYS A 91 -12.92 -6.55 21.94
N VAL A 92 -13.07 -6.41 23.27
CA VAL A 92 -11.96 -6.11 24.18
C VAL A 92 -10.87 -7.17 24.04
N GLY A 93 -9.62 -6.73 23.85
CA GLY A 93 -8.47 -7.62 23.70
C GLY A 93 -8.32 -8.29 22.33
N ALA A 94 -9.36 -8.29 21.48
CA ALA A 94 -9.32 -8.91 20.17
C ALA A 94 -9.22 -7.89 19.02
N MET A 95 -10.07 -6.86 19.02
CA MET A 95 -10.12 -5.89 17.92
C MET A 95 -10.41 -4.47 18.41
N PRO A 96 -9.63 -3.46 17.99
CA PRO A 96 -9.94 -2.05 18.26
C PRO A 96 -11.30 -1.61 17.70
N MET A 97 -11.81 -0.50 18.22
CA MET A 97 -13.06 0.10 17.72
C MET A 97 -12.90 0.47 16.24
N GLY A 98 -13.89 0.09 15.43
CA GLY A 98 -13.93 0.41 14.01
C GLY A 98 -14.79 1.64 13.76
N PHE A 99 -14.28 2.55 12.96
CA PHE A 99 -14.93 3.80 12.58
C PHE A 99 -15.10 3.83 11.06
N ARG A 100 -16.26 4.26 10.59
CA ARG A 100 -16.49 4.48 9.17
C ARG A 100 -17.21 5.81 8.98
N LEU A 101 -16.87 6.52 7.92
CA LEU A 101 -17.57 7.74 7.54
C LEU A 101 -18.95 7.37 6.99
N ALA A 102 -19.98 8.13 7.33
CA ALA A 102 -21.32 7.87 6.80
C ALA A 102 -21.37 8.01 5.27
N GLY A 103 -22.21 7.21 4.62
CA GLY A 103 -22.33 7.15 3.16
C GLY A 103 -22.56 8.50 2.48
N ARG A 104 -23.27 9.41 3.16
CA ARG A 104 -23.59 10.77 2.66
C ARG A 104 -22.38 11.64 2.30
N TYR A 105 -21.19 11.30 2.80
CA TYR A 105 -19.96 12.05 2.54
C TYR A 105 -19.11 11.45 1.42
N LEU A 106 -19.41 10.24 0.93
CA LEU A 106 -18.50 9.56 0.01
C LEU A 106 -18.33 10.32 -1.31
N GLY A 107 -19.41 10.99 -1.75
CA GLY A 107 -19.46 11.82 -2.95
C GLY A 107 -18.87 13.22 -2.79
N ASP A 108 -18.47 13.63 -1.58
CA ASP A 108 -17.96 14.96 -1.31
C ASP A 108 -16.58 15.20 -1.94
N ARG A 109 -16.27 16.49 -2.13
CA ARG A 109 -14.89 16.96 -2.25
C ARG A 109 -14.28 17.13 -0.86
N CYS A 110 -12.96 17.06 -0.77
CA CYS A 110 -12.25 17.34 0.46
C CYS A 110 -11.90 18.82 0.58
N ILE A 111 -11.92 19.31 1.82
CA ILE A 111 -11.41 20.64 2.19
C ILE A 111 -10.31 20.48 3.24
N ARG A 112 -9.41 21.47 3.29
CA ARG A 112 -8.37 21.57 4.33
C ARG A 112 -8.74 22.70 5.28
N ILE A 113 -8.82 22.39 6.56
CA ILE A 113 -9.09 23.36 7.63
C ILE A 113 -7.90 23.35 8.59
N PRO A 114 -7.23 24.50 8.82
CA PRO A 114 -6.17 24.60 9.82
C PRO A 114 -6.69 24.24 11.20
N ALA A 115 -5.91 23.48 11.96
CA ALA A 115 -6.16 23.26 13.37
C ALA A 115 -5.94 24.57 14.15
N VAL A 116 -6.81 24.81 15.12
CA VAL A 116 -6.83 26.03 15.93
C VAL A 116 -6.64 25.75 17.42
N ASP A 117 -6.92 24.54 17.91
CA ASP A 117 -6.69 24.15 19.31
C ASP A 117 -5.20 23.82 19.55
N PRO A 118 -4.45 24.66 20.29
CA PRO A 118 -3.02 24.43 20.52
C PRO A 118 -2.73 23.15 21.31
N ARG A 119 -3.62 22.75 22.23
CA ARG A 119 -3.45 21.55 23.05
C ARG A 119 -3.63 20.29 22.20
N LEU A 120 -4.58 20.31 21.28
CA LEU A 120 -4.75 19.21 20.34
C LEU A 120 -3.57 19.14 19.37
N ILE A 121 -3.12 20.27 18.82
CA ILE A 121 -1.96 20.34 17.91
C ILE A 121 -0.73 19.72 18.57
N ASP A 122 -0.41 20.12 19.81
CA ASP A 122 0.71 19.59 20.58
C ASP A 122 0.59 18.06 20.82
N ARG A 123 -0.61 17.57 21.15
CA ARG A 123 -0.86 16.12 21.28
C ARG A 123 -0.70 15.36 19.96
N ILE A 124 -1.17 15.91 18.85
CA ILE A 124 -0.98 15.30 17.52
C ILE A 124 0.49 15.26 17.16
N SER A 125 1.23 16.35 17.39
CA SER A 125 2.67 16.43 17.13
C SER A 125 3.45 15.40 17.94
N ARG A 126 3.17 15.27 19.24
CA ARG A 126 3.77 14.24 20.09
C ARG A 126 3.47 12.82 19.60
N GLU A 127 2.22 12.53 19.22
CA GLU A 127 1.86 11.20 18.73
C GLU A 127 2.51 10.89 17.37
N ARG A 128 2.61 11.87 16.48
CA ARG A 128 3.36 11.74 15.21
C ARG A 128 4.83 11.45 15.48
N GLU A 129 5.46 12.18 16.40
CA GLU A 129 6.88 11.98 16.74
C GLU A 129 7.11 10.62 17.41
N ARG A 130 6.19 10.18 18.25
CA ARG A 130 6.20 8.83 18.83
C ARG A 130 6.14 7.75 17.76
N LEU A 131 5.23 7.89 16.78
CA LEU A 131 5.11 6.95 15.67
C LEU A 131 6.39 6.96 14.81
N LYS A 132 6.91 8.14 14.46
CA LYS A 132 8.19 8.28 13.75
C LYS A 132 9.31 7.56 14.50
N THR A 133 9.49 7.80 15.79
CA THR A 133 10.57 7.18 16.57
C THR A 133 10.46 5.65 16.61
N LEU A 134 9.23 5.12 16.69
CA LEU A 134 8.97 3.67 16.69
C LEU A 134 9.08 3.02 15.31
N GLU A 135 8.75 3.75 14.24
CA GLU A 135 8.69 3.23 12.87
C GLU A 135 9.98 3.49 12.07
N GLN A 136 10.72 4.57 12.33
CA GLN A 136 11.83 5.04 11.50
C GLN A 136 13.19 4.40 11.84
N ARG A 137 13.46 4.00 13.09
CA ARG A 137 14.84 3.64 13.49
C ARG A 137 15.28 2.22 13.12
N GLU A 138 14.36 1.29 12.89
CA GLU A 138 14.72 -0.13 12.72
C GLU A 138 14.47 -0.71 11.31
N ARG A 139 13.75 0.01 10.43
CA ARG A 139 13.27 -0.57 9.14
C ARG A 139 13.75 0.14 7.88
N TRP A 140 14.06 1.44 7.97
CA TRP A 140 14.38 2.24 6.78
C TRP A 140 15.86 2.11 6.41
N GLN A 141 16.10 1.59 5.21
CA GLN A 141 17.38 1.68 4.49
C GLN A 141 17.53 3.04 3.77
N GLN A 142 18.74 3.37 3.32
CA GLN A 142 19.04 4.62 2.60
C GLN A 142 18.08 4.87 1.42
N VAL A 143 17.83 3.86 0.59
CA VAL A 143 16.90 3.95 -0.55
C VAL A 143 15.50 4.43 -0.16
N HIS A 144 15.02 4.12 1.05
CA HIS A 144 13.71 4.60 1.51
C HIS A 144 13.72 6.09 1.81
N TYR A 145 14.82 6.62 2.34
CA TYR A 145 14.98 8.06 2.52
C TYR A 145 15.03 8.77 1.17
N ASP A 146 15.77 8.21 0.22
CA ASP A 146 15.91 8.77 -1.13
C ASP A 146 14.56 8.78 -1.87
N LEU A 147 13.81 7.67 -1.81
CA LEU A 147 12.45 7.58 -2.35
C LEU A 147 11.47 8.54 -1.65
N CYS A 148 11.60 8.71 -0.33
CA CYS A 148 10.75 9.62 0.43
C CYS A 148 10.99 11.08 0.01
N GLU A 149 12.24 11.49 -0.14
CA GLU A 149 12.63 12.81 -0.62
C GLU A 149 12.23 13.02 -2.10
N GLY A 150 12.40 11.97 -2.93
CA GLY A 150 12.04 11.95 -4.35
C GLY A 150 10.57 12.27 -4.63
N GLN A 151 9.67 12.08 -3.65
CA GLN A 151 8.26 12.45 -3.81
C GLN A 151 8.03 13.93 -4.12
N ARG A 152 8.98 14.81 -3.79
CA ARG A 152 8.91 16.26 -4.10
C ARG A 152 8.88 16.57 -5.59
N HIS A 153 9.36 15.64 -6.41
CA HIS A 153 9.33 15.73 -7.87
C HIS A 153 7.96 15.37 -8.44
N ILE A 154 7.08 14.75 -7.65
CA ILE A 154 5.75 14.33 -8.06
C ILE A 154 4.77 15.49 -7.93
N THR A 155 4.16 15.86 -9.05
CA THR A 155 3.06 16.84 -9.09
C THR A 155 1.86 16.25 -9.83
N ILE A 156 0.73 16.93 -9.75
CA ILE A 156 -0.50 16.53 -10.43
C ILE A 156 -1.15 17.73 -11.09
N MET A 157 -1.62 17.53 -12.31
CA MET A 157 -2.21 18.58 -13.14
C MET A 157 -3.61 19.00 -12.65
N ALA A 158 -4.08 20.15 -13.11
CA ALA A 158 -5.39 20.70 -12.72
C ALA A 158 -6.58 19.89 -13.30
N ASP A 159 -6.39 19.25 -14.46
CA ASP A 159 -7.37 18.37 -15.11
C ASP A 159 -7.76 17.15 -14.26
N ALA A 160 -6.97 16.79 -13.25
CA ALA A 160 -7.30 15.77 -12.27
C ALA A 160 -8.67 15.99 -11.60
N ASP A 161 -9.11 17.25 -11.43
CA ASP A 161 -10.42 17.56 -10.85
C ASP A 161 -11.58 17.01 -11.69
N LYS A 162 -11.50 17.19 -13.01
CA LYS A 162 -12.52 16.67 -13.94
C LYS A 162 -12.60 15.16 -13.88
N LEU A 163 -11.43 14.51 -13.77
CA LEU A 163 -11.37 13.06 -13.60
C LEU A 163 -11.96 12.62 -12.27
N VAL A 164 -11.63 13.28 -11.16
CA VAL A 164 -12.21 13.02 -9.83
C VAL A 164 -13.74 13.14 -9.88
N ASP A 165 -14.27 14.19 -10.51
CA ASP A 165 -15.71 14.42 -10.58
C ASP A 165 -16.43 13.31 -11.37
N SER A 166 -15.78 12.75 -12.39
CA SER A 166 -16.28 11.62 -13.18
C SER A 166 -16.24 10.26 -12.45
N LEU A 167 -15.55 10.15 -11.31
CA LEU A 167 -15.45 8.89 -10.58
C LEU A 167 -16.77 8.51 -9.88
N PRO A 168 -17.00 7.21 -9.65
CA PRO A 168 -18.08 6.73 -8.82
C PRO A 168 -18.07 7.36 -7.43
N GLU A 169 -19.25 7.75 -6.96
CA GLU A 169 -19.48 8.46 -5.70
C GLU A 169 -18.73 7.82 -4.52
N HIS A 170 -18.84 6.50 -4.35
CA HIS A 170 -18.20 5.75 -3.25
C HIS A 170 -16.66 5.82 -3.23
N THR A 171 -16.01 6.36 -4.27
CA THR A 171 -14.56 6.54 -4.34
C THR A 171 -14.10 7.99 -4.42
N ARG A 172 -15.02 8.93 -4.68
CA ARG A 172 -14.68 10.31 -5.07
C ARG A 172 -13.90 11.02 -3.97
N LEU A 173 -14.44 11.07 -2.75
CA LEU A 173 -13.78 11.72 -1.61
C LEU A 173 -12.37 11.15 -1.39
N CYS A 174 -12.22 9.82 -1.43
CA CYS A 174 -10.93 9.17 -1.21
C CYS A 174 -9.89 9.58 -2.26
N GLN A 175 -10.28 9.64 -3.53
CA GLN A 175 -9.36 10.02 -4.59
C GLN A 175 -9.06 11.53 -4.56
N ASP A 176 -10.05 12.37 -4.23
CA ASP A 176 -9.83 13.81 -4.06
C ASP A 176 -8.85 14.11 -2.91
N VAL A 177 -8.91 13.34 -1.82
CA VAL A 177 -7.93 13.43 -0.72
C VAL A 177 -6.51 13.13 -1.21
N LEU A 178 -6.33 12.10 -2.03
CA LEU A 178 -5.01 11.74 -2.58
C LEU A 178 -4.49 12.82 -3.54
N VAL A 179 -5.35 13.33 -4.43
CA VAL A 179 -5.02 14.45 -5.34
C VAL A 179 -4.65 15.71 -4.54
N SER A 180 -5.45 16.05 -3.53
CA SER A 180 -5.21 17.19 -2.63
C SER A 180 -3.89 17.06 -1.87
N ASN A 181 -3.51 15.84 -1.45
CA ASN A 181 -2.21 15.60 -0.80
C ASN A 181 -1.04 15.89 -1.73
N ILE A 182 -1.10 15.47 -2.99
CA ILE A 182 -0.05 15.75 -3.97
C ILE A 182 0.04 17.27 -4.23
N ARG A 183 -1.09 17.95 -4.44
CA ARG A 183 -1.14 19.40 -4.68
C ARG A 183 -0.57 20.21 -3.53
N SER A 184 -0.88 19.83 -2.29
CA SER A 184 -0.37 20.51 -1.10
C SER A 184 1.03 20.04 -0.68
N LYS A 185 1.70 19.21 -1.50
CA LYS A 185 3.00 18.57 -1.18
C LYS A 185 3.00 17.85 0.18
N ASN A 186 1.84 17.35 0.60
CA ASN A 186 1.66 16.59 1.84
C ASN A 186 1.79 15.10 1.55
N TYR A 187 3.03 14.70 1.24
CA TYR A 187 3.34 13.34 0.84
C TYR A 187 3.41 12.42 2.06
N GLN A 188 2.66 11.33 2.02
CA GLN A 188 2.79 10.25 2.98
C GLN A 188 3.82 9.24 2.47
N PHE A 189 4.66 8.73 3.37
CA PHE A 189 5.60 7.68 3.05
C PHE A 189 5.65 6.65 4.18
N CYS A 190 5.48 5.38 3.85
CA CYS A 190 5.56 4.28 4.80
C CYS A 190 6.15 3.03 4.12
N VAL A 191 6.87 2.23 4.91
CA VAL A 191 7.39 0.94 4.48
C VAL A 191 6.62 -0.14 5.23
N GLY A 192 5.89 -0.98 4.48
CA GLY A 192 5.12 -2.09 5.01
C GLY A 192 6.01 -3.18 5.62
N SER A 193 5.39 -4.15 6.30
CA SER A 193 6.12 -5.28 6.89
C SER A 193 6.80 -6.19 5.86
N THR A 194 6.36 -6.16 4.61
CA THR A 194 6.97 -6.87 3.48
C THR A 194 8.04 -6.05 2.76
N GLY A 195 8.32 -4.82 3.21
CA GLY A 195 9.25 -3.89 2.56
C GLY A 195 8.62 -3.07 1.42
N ARG A 196 7.36 -3.34 1.04
CA ARG A 196 6.64 -2.52 0.05
C ARG A 196 6.56 -1.06 0.52
N VAL A 197 6.84 -0.14 -0.39
CA VAL A 197 6.72 1.29 -0.17
C VAL A 197 5.28 1.73 -0.48
N PHE A 198 4.70 2.51 0.43
CA PHE A 198 3.46 3.25 0.25
C PHE A 198 3.80 4.73 0.20
N ASN A 199 3.48 5.38 -0.91
CA ASN A 199 3.86 6.76 -1.24
C ASN A 199 2.67 7.56 -1.79
N ALA A 200 2.93 8.78 -2.27
CA ALA A 200 1.94 9.72 -2.80
C ALA A 200 1.03 9.17 -3.90
N ILE A 201 1.50 8.22 -4.72
CA ILE A 201 0.73 7.64 -5.83
C ILE A 201 0.04 6.33 -5.44
N THR A 202 0.33 5.82 -4.23
CA THR A 202 -0.25 4.58 -3.73
C THR A 202 -1.75 4.78 -3.46
N GLY A 203 -2.58 3.91 -4.04
CA GLY A 203 -4.04 4.01 -3.92
C GLY A 203 -4.70 4.96 -4.93
N LEU A 204 -3.93 5.75 -5.67
CA LEU A 204 -4.44 6.57 -6.76
C LEU A 204 -4.96 5.67 -7.89
N LYS A 205 -6.18 5.95 -8.37
CA LYS A 205 -6.82 5.26 -9.48
C LYS A 205 -6.02 5.42 -10.77
N ARG A 206 -6.08 4.42 -11.66
CA ARG A 206 -5.26 4.38 -12.88
C ARG A 206 -5.51 5.59 -13.78
N GLU A 207 -6.77 5.99 -13.88
CA GLU A 207 -7.24 7.13 -14.67
C GLU A 207 -6.60 8.43 -14.18
N LEU A 208 -6.45 8.61 -12.86
CA LEU A 208 -5.82 9.81 -12.28
C LEU A 208 -4.30 9.84 -12.47
N ARG A 209 -3.66 8.69 -12.73
CA ARG A 209 -2.21 8.64 -12.95
C ARG A 209 -1.79 9.30 -14.26
N THR A 210 -2.68 9.42 -15.24
CA THR A 210 -2.38 10.12 -16.51
C THR A 210 -2.14 11.62 -16.31
N THR A 211 -2.65 12.17 -15.21
CA THR A 211 -2.48 13.57 -14.83
C THR A 211 -1.26 13.83 -13.93
N LEU A 212 -0.54 12.78 -13.55
CA LEU A 212 0.69 12.93 -12.77
C LEU A 212 1.81 13.49 -13.63
N ARG A 213 2.75 14.15 -12.96
CA ARG A 213 4.01 14.61 -13.53
C ARG A 213 5.15 14.27 -12.59
N ILE A 214 6.28 13.86 -13.16
CA ILE A 214 7.58 13.77 -12.46
C ILE A 214 8.51 14.76 -13.15
N ASP A 215 9.10 15.68 -12.39
CA ASP A 215 9.91 16.78 -12.94
C ASP A 215 9.18 17.64 -13.97
N GLY A 216 7.87 17.80 -13.79
CA GLY A 216 7.00 18.54 -14.71
C GLY A 216 6.66 17.78 -16.00
N GLN A 217 7.23 16.60 -16.24
CA GLN A 217 7.01 15.79 -17.43
C GLN A 217 5.91 14.74 -17.23
N PRO A 218 5.15 14.35 -18.28
CA PRO A 218 4.27 13.20 -18.23
C PRO A 218 4.98 11.97 -17.69
N VAL A 219 4.25 11.13 -16.95
CA VAL A 219 4.82 9.90 -16.40
C VAL A 219 4.57 8.71 -17.31
N GLY A 220 5.63 7.92 -17.51
CA GLY A 220 5.56 6.56 -17.99
C GLY A 220 5.87 5.56 -16.87
N SER A 221 5.68 4.27 -17.14
CA SER A 221 5.97 3.22 -16.17
C SER A 221 6.44 1.93 -16.82
N VAL A 222 7.32 1.22 -16.13
CA VAL A 222 7.70 -0.16 -16.43
C VAL A 222 7.19 -1.06 -15.31
N ASP A 223 6.49 -2.13 -15.67
CA ASP A 223 5.96 -3.14 -14.74
C ASP A 223 6.34 -4.56 -15.16
N ILE A 224 6.36 -5.47 -14.18
CA ILE A 224 6.66 -6.89 -14.45
C ILE A 224 5.38 -7.58 -14.93
N ALA A 225 5.36 -7.98 -16.20
CA ALA A 225 4.30 -8.83 -16.73
C ALA A 225 4.21 -10.11 -15.90
N CYS A 226 2.99 -10.50 -15.50
CA CYS A 226 2.77 -11.68 -14.68
C CYS A 226 3.58 -11.68 -13.35
N ALA A 227 3.81 -10.52 -12.72
CA ALA A 227 4.69 -10.37 -11.55
C ALA A 227 4.57 -11.46 -10.48
N GLN A 228 3.38 -11.73 -9.95
CA GLN A 228 3.21 -12.71 -8.85
C GLN A 228 3.61 -14.14 -9.25
N PRO A 229 3.12 -14.73 -10.36
CA PRO A 229 3.61 -16.04 -10.82
C PRO A 229 5.05 -16.02 -11.33
N ALA A 230 5.56 -14.91 -11.87
CA ALA A 230 6.97 -14.76 -12.24
C ALA A 230 7.89 -14.79 -10.99
N LEU A 231 7.52 -14.09 -9.93
CA LEU A 231 8.22 -14.11 -8.64
C LEU A 231 8.13 -15.49 -7.97
N LEU A 232 7.02 -16.22 -8.16
CA LEU A 232 6.93 -17.62 -7.73
C LEU A 232 7.92 -18.49 -8.49
N ALA A 233 8.05 -18.31 -9.81
CA ALA A 233 9.06 -19.04 -10.58
C ALA A 233 10.48 -18.70 -10.11
N PHE A 234 10.78 -17.42 -9.89
CA PHE A 234 12.06 -16.96 -9.33
C PHE A 234 12.39 -17.61 -7.98
N LEU A 235 11.41 -17.68 -7.06
CA LEU A 235 11.59 -18.33 -5.75
C LEU A 235 11.87 -19.83 -5.86
N LEU A 236 11.25 -20.51 -6.81
CA LEU A 236 11.36 -21.96 -6.97
C LEU A 236 12.54 -22.39 -7.86
N ASP A 237 13.21 -21.45 -8.53
CA ASP A 237 14.34 -21.78 -9.39
C ASP A 237 15.56 -22.16 -8.54
N PRO A 238 16.11 -23.38 -8.70
CA PRO A 238 17.25 -23.84 -7.92
C PRO A 238 18.54 -23.05 -8.20
N ASN A 239 18.61 -22.33 -9.32
CA ASN A 239 19.76 -21.49 -9.68
C ASN A 239 19.66 -20.08 -9.10
N THR A 240 18.54 -19.71 -8.49
CA THR A 240 18.41 -18.40 -7.84
C THR A 240 19.37 -18.34 -6.65
N PRO A 241 20.34 -17.40 -6.65
CA PRO A 241 21.27 -17.25 -5.54
C PRO A 241 20.53 -17.01 -4.22
N THR A 242 20.81 -17.82 -3.20
CA THR A 242 20.23 -17.64 -1.86
C THR A 242 20.74 -16.38 -1.16
N ILE A 243 21.85 -15.83 -1.63
CA ILE A 243 22.48 -14.59 -1.19
C ILE A 243 22.29 -13.57 -2.32
N GLY A 244 21.74 -12.39 -2.01
CA GLY A 244 21.59 -11.32 -3.00
C GLY A 244 22.94 -10.92 -3.64
N PRO A 245 22.95 -10.10 -4.70
CA PRO A 245 24.19 -9.69 -5.36
C PRO A 245 25.21 -9.18 -4.34
N LYS A 246 26.48 -9.59 -4.51
CA LYS A 246 27.60 -9.26 -3.63
C LYS A 246 27.86 -7.75 -3.62
N HIS A 247 27.12 -7.00 -2.81
CA HIS A 247 27.49 -5.64 -2.42
C HIS A 247 28.05 -5.62 -1.00
N ARG A 248 29.07 -4.78 -0.83
CA ARG A 248 30.02 -4.70 0.30
C ARG A 248 29.35 -4.62 1.69
N PRO A 249 29.97 -5.20 2.74
CA PRO A 249 29.36 -5.35 4.05
C PRO A 249 29.25 -4.01 4.74
N THR A 250 28.04 -3.62 5.13
CA THR A 250 27.87 -2.69 6.26
C THR A 250 26.59 -3.02 7.04
N TYR A 251 26.78 -3.00 8.37
CA TYR A 251 25.83 -2.91 9.48
C TYR A 251 24.89 -4.09 9.86
N LYS A 252 25.42 -4.92 10.77
CA LYS A 252 24.85 -5.50 12.01
C LYS A 252 23.31 -5.76 12.11
N LEU A 253 22.98 -7.03 11.95
CA LEU A 253 22.09 -7.90 12.77
C LEU A 253 20.89 -7.26 13.50
N LEU A 254 19.69 -7.50 12.97
CA LEU A 254 18.48 -7.78 13.76
C LEU A 254 17.69 -8.95 13.12
N PRO A 255 17.15 -9.89 13.92
CA PRO A 255 16.42 -11.04 13.40
C PRO A 255 14.99 -10.65 13.08
N ARG A 256 14.70 -10.35 11.80
CA ARG A 256 13.39 -10.64 11.18
C ARG A 256 13.32 -10.52 9.65
N CYS A 257 14.35 -10.03 8.97
CA CYS A 257 14.70 -10.29 7.55
C CYS A 257 15.95 -9.45 7.23
N SER A 258 17.14 -10.07 7.14
CA SER A 258 18.35 -9.34 6.72
C SER A 258 18.22 -8.92 5.25
N PRO A 259 18.49 -7.65 4.88
CA PRO A 259 18.41 -7.19 3.48
C PRO A 259 19.44 -7.83 2.56
N LEU A 260 20.44 -8.51 3.12
CA LEU A 260 21.44 -9.28 2.38
C LEU A 260 20.91 -10.65 1.89
N LEU A 261 19.80 -11.12 2.45
CA LEU A 261 19.24 -12.42 2.10
C LEU A 261 18.19 -12.25 1.01
N SER A 262 18.33 -13.06 -0.03
CA SER A 262 17.30 -13.16 -1.06
C SER A 262 15.99 -13.71 -0.44
N PRO A 263 14.83 -13.40 -1.03
CA PRO A 263 13.55 -13.99 -0.63
C PRO A 263 13.54 -15.53 -0.61
N SER A 264 14.35 -16.20 -1.46
CA SER A 264 14.43 -17.66 -1.50
C SER A 264 15.07 -18.26 -0.24
N ALA A 265 15.86 -17.48 0.52
CA ALA A 265 16.41 -17.90 1.81
C ALA A 265 15.34 -18.13 2.89
N PHE A 266 14.12 -17.63 2.70
CA PHE A 266 13.00 -17.81 3.63
C PHE A 266 12.08 -18.98 3.26
N LEU A 267 12.43 -19.74 2.22
CA LEU A 267 11.69 -20.93 1.83
C LEU A 267 11.95 -22.08 2.81
N PRO A 268 10.99 -23.00 2.99
CA PRO A 268 11.22 -24.22 3.77
C PRO A 268 12.38 -25.02 3.19
N SER A 269 13.26 -25.53 4.05
CA SER A 269 14.43 -26.33 3.67
C SER A 269 14.08 -27.64 2.94
N ALA A 270 12.82 -28.09 3.03
CA ALA A 270 12.30 -29.32 2.44
C ALA A 270 11.29 -29.04 1.30
N LEU A 271 11.52 -28.00 0.48
CA LEU A 271 10.70 -27.80 -0.72
C LEU A 271 10.74 -29.04 -1.63
N PRO A 272 9.61 -29.46 -2.22
CA PRO A 272 9.62 -30.55 -3.18
C PRO A 272 10.46 -30.14 -4.39
N VAL A 273 11.25 -31.07 -4.91
CA VAL A 273 11.95 -30.90 -6.18
C VAL A 273 10.91 -30.55 -7.24
N VAL A 274 11.10 -29.40 -7.89
CA VAL A 274 10.26 -28.98 -9.01
C VAL A 274 10.45 -29.94 -10.17
N GLY A 275 9.35 -30.39 -10.76
CA GLY A 275 9.33 -31.37 -11.84
C GLY A 275 9.50 -30.73 -13.23
N PRO A 276 9.43 -31.52 -14.31
CA PRO A 276 9.54 -31.02 -15.68
C PRO A 276 8.50 -29.93 -16.03
N ASP A 277 7.34 -29.94 -15.36
CA ASP A 277 6.28 -28.92 -15.51
C ASP A 277 6.74 -27.52 -15.10
N PHE A 278 7.77 -27.39 -14.27
CA PHE A 278 8.33 -26.11 -13.87
C PHE A 278 8.99 -25.35 -15.02
N ALA A 279 9.64 -26.04 -15.97
CA ALA A 279 10.21 -25.38 -17.14
C ALA A 279 9.10 -24.72 -17.99
N VAL A 280 7.98 -25.42 -18.19
CA VAL A 280 6.80 -24.89 -18.88
C VAL A 280 6.21 -23.70 -18.12
N PHE A 281 6.08 -23.83 -16.79
CA PHE A 281 5.63 -22.73 -15.93
C PHE A 281 6.54 -21.50 -16.09
N ARG A 282 7.86 -21.67 -15.94
CA ARG A 282 8.87 -20.61 -16.07
C ARG A 282 8.79 -19.92 -17.43
N THR A 283 8.76 -20.67 -18.53
CA THR A 283 8.64 -20.10 -19.88
C THR A 283 7.34 -19.29 -20.05
N SER A 284 6.21 -19.80 -19.54
CA SER A 284 4.92 -19.11 -19.66
C SER A 284 4.86 -17.80 -18.87
N VAL A 285 5.49 -17.75 -17.69
CA VAL A 285 5.51 -16.53 -16.88
C VAL A 285 6.53 -15.51 -17.40
N SER A 286 7.70 -15.96 -17.86
CA SER A 286 8.74 -15.10 -18.41
C SER A 286 8.36 -14.49 -19.77
N SER A 287 7.51 -15.16 -20.54
CA SER A 287 6.94 -14.60 -21.79
C SER A 287 5.74 -13.69 -21.56
N GLY A 288 5.26 -13.55 -20.31
CA GLY A 288 4.08 -12.75 -19.97
C GLY A 288 2.73 -13.37 -20.37
N THR A 289 2.71 -14.59 -20.93
CA THR A 289 1.52 -15.26 -21.51
C THR A 289 0.75 -16.15 -20.53
N PHE A 290 1.26 -16.34 -19.30
CA PHE A 290 0.70 -17.27 -18.32
C PHE A 290 -0.81 -17.10 -18.06
N TYR A 291 -1.28 -15.87 -17.86
CA TYR A 291 -2.71 -15.64 -17.60
C TYR A 291 -3.58 -15.88 -18.83
N ASP A 292 -3.04 -15.64 -20.02
CA ASP A 292 -3.76 -15.85 -21.28
C ASP A 292 -3.90 -17.36 -21.53
N LEU A 293 -2.83 -18.13 -21.29
CA LEU A 293 -2.85 -19.59 -21.31
C LEU A 293 -3.93 -20.18 -20.38
N LEU A 294 -4.05 -19.66 -19.15
CA LEU A 294 -5.09 -20.11 -18.21
C LEU A 294 -6.49 -19.62 -18.62
N SER A 295 -6.60 -18.42 -19.18
CA SER A 295 -7.85 -17.86 -19.71
C SER A 295 -8.40 -18.74 -20.82
N ASP A 296 -7.57 -19.09 -21.81
CA ASP A 296 -7.95 -19.89 -22.96
C ASP A 296 -8.42 -21.29 -22.57
N ARG A 297 -7.71 -21.93 -21.63
CA ARG A 297 -8.06 -23.28 -21.17
C ARG A 297 -9.24 -23.34 -20.21
N SER A 298 -9.48 -22.29 -19.42
CA SER A 298 -10.60 -22.25 -18.47
C SER A 298 -11.89 -21.68 -19.09
N GLY A 299 -11.79 -20.99 -20.22
CA GLY A 299 -12.90 -20.21 -20.80
C GLY A 299 -13.30 -18.99 -19.96
N LEU A 300 -12.52 -18.64 -18.92
CA LEU A 300 -12.81 -17.51 -18.04
C LEU A 300 -12.04 -16.26 -18.49
N PRO A 301 -12.62 -15.06 -18.39
CA PRO A 301 -11.91 -13.83 -18.73
C PRO A 301 -10.64 -13.64 -17.89
N ARG A 302 -9.56 -13.17 -18.52
CA ARG A 302 -8.25 -12.88 -17.88
C ARG A 302 -8.34 -12.16 -16.52
N PRO A 303 -9.16 -11.11 -16.30
CA PRO A 303 -9.28 -10.48 -14.98
C PRO A 303 -9.81 -11.43 -13.89
N ILE A 304 -10.74 -12.31 -14.24
CA ILE A 304 -11.28 -13.33 -13.33
C ILE A 304 -10.22 -14.38 -13.04
N VAL A 305 -9.50 -14.84 -14.05
CA VAL A 305 -8.38 -15.79 -13.87
C VAL A 305 -7.32 -15.20 -12.94
N LYS A 306 -6.91 -13.94 -13.14
CA LYS A 306 -5.93 -13.28 -12.28
C LYS A 306 -6.40 -13.22 -10.81
N LEU A 307 -7.66 -12.85 -10.59
CA LEU A 307 -8.25 -12.82 -9.23
C LEU A 307 -8.29 -14.22 -8.61
N ARG A 308 -8.76 -15.21 -9.35
CA ARG A 308 -8.89 -16.61 -8.90
C ARG A 308 -7.54 -17.26 -8.68
N PHE A 309 -6.52 -16.94 -9.47
CA PHE A 309 -5.16 -17.40 -9.25
C PHE A 309 -4.62 -16.87 -7.90
N LEU A 310 -4.80 -15.58 -7.61
CA LEU A 310 -4.39 -14.99 -6.33
C LEU A 310 -5.10 -15.64 -5.14
N VAL A 311 -6.43 -15.79 -5.21
CA VAL A 311 -7.24 -16.23 -4.06
C VAL A 311 -7.32 -17.75 -3.92
N ASP A 312 -7.36 -18.49 -5.03
CA ASP A 312 -7.65 -19.94 -5.02
C ASP A 312 -6.37 -20.78 -5.22
N VAL A 313 -5.31 -20.23 -5.83
CA VAL A 313 -4.02 -20.90 -5.96
C VAL A 313 -3.07 -20.40 -4.87
N LEU A 314 -2.70 -19.12 -4.91
CA LEU A 314 -1.63 -18.57 -4.07
C LEU A 314 -2.01 -18.39 -2.60
N ALA A 315 -3.29 -18.13 -2.27
CA ALA A 315 -3.71 -17.75 -0.92
C ALA A 315 -4.97 -18.48 -0.42
N LYS A 316 -5.22 -19.70 -0.90
CA LYS A 316 -6.48 -20.40 -0.67
C LYS A 316 -6.80 -20.58 0.81
N ARG A 317 -7.94 -20.03 1.23
CA ARG A 317 -8.51 -20.20 2.58
C ARG A 317 -9.74 -21.09 2.54
N GLY A 318 -9.67 -22.22 3.23
CA GLY A 318 -10.80 -23.17 3.36
C GLY A 318 -10.92 -24.16 2.20
N ARG A 319 -12.02 -24.91 2.20
CA ARG A 319 -12.29 -26.01 1.26
C ARG A 319 -13.46 -25.65 0.36
N TYR A 320 -13.17 -25.19 -0.85
CA TYR A 320 -14.15 -24.99 -1.92
C TYR A 320 -13.53 -25.39 -3.26
N ARG A 321 -14.37 -25.61 -4.28
CA ARG A 321 -13.91 -25.95 -5.63
C ARG A 321 -13.57 -24.68 -6.41
N SER A 322 -12.46 -24.71 -7.14
CA SER A 322 -12.07 -23.64 -8.05
C SER A 322 -11.60 -24.25 -9.37
N ALA A 323 -12.18 -23.78 -10.48
CA ALA A 323 -11.79 -24.22 -11.81
C ALA A 323 -10.32 -23.86 -12.11
N VAL A 324 -9.91 -22.63 -11.74
CA VAL A 324 -8.53 -22.14 -11.96
C VAL A 324 -7.52 -22.93 -11.13
N GLU A 325 -7.85 -23.28 -9.88
CA GLU A 325 -6.97 -24.12 -9.06
C GLU A 325 -6.86 -25.55 -9.60
N SER A 326 -7.97 -26.15 -10.02
CA SER A 326 -7.96 -27.49 -10.61
C SER A 326 -7.10 -27.52 -11.88
N LEU A 327 -7.30 -26.55 -12.78
CA LEU A 327 -6.52 -26.40 -14.00
C LEU A 327 -5.03 -26.16 -13.69
N PHE A 328 -4.72 -25.25 -12.77
CA PHE A 328 -3.33 -24.99 -12.40
C PHE A 328 -2.62 -26.22 -11.83
N ARG A 329 -3.31 -27.01 -11.00
CA ARG A 329 -2.79 -28.26 -10.44
C ARG A 329 -2.57 -29.33 -11.51
N GLU A 330 -3.42 -29.39 -12.52
CA GLU A 330 -3.28 -30.32 -13.64
C GLU A 330 -2.07 -29.94 -14.51
N MET A 331 -1.94 -28.65 -14.83
CA MET A 331 -0.88 -28.14 -15.71
C MET A 331 0.49 -28.08 -15.04
N PHE A 332 0.54 -27.70 -13.75
CA PHE A 332 1.77 -27.44 -13.01
C PHE A 332 1.76 -28.16 -11.65
N PRO A 333 1.66 -29.51 -11.64
CA PRO A 333 1.48 -30.28 -10.42
C PRO A 333 2.62 -30.13 -9.42
N SER A 334 3.87 -29.96 -9.85
CA SER A 334 5.00 -29.78 -8.93
C SER A 334 5.01 -28.38 -8.31
N VAL A 335 4.72 -27.35 -9.11
CA VAL A 335 4.59 -25.96 -8.64
C VAL A 335 3.43 -25.85 -7.65
N TYR A 336 2.29 -26.48 -7.95
CA TYR A 336 1.15 -26.53 -7.04
C TYR A 336 1.48 -27.19 -5.71
N ARG A 337 2.24 -28.31 -5.69
CA ARG A 337 2.71 -28.94 -4.45
C ARG A 337 3.60 -27.99 -3.65
N ALA A 338 4.51 -27.26 -4.29
CA ALA A 338 5.35 -26.26 -3.64
C ALA A 338 4.52 -25.14 -3.00
N VAL A 339 3.55 -24.58 -3.73
CA VAL A 339 2.61 -23.56 -3.21
C VAL A 339 1.87 -24.07 -1.96
N ARG A 340 1.39 -25.32 -1.98
CA ARG A 340 0.68 -25.91 -0.85
C ARG A 340 1.58 -26.17 0.34
N LEU A 341 2.85 -26.56 0.14
CA LEU A 341 3.81 -26.74 1.21
C LEU A 341 4.17 -25.41 1.89
N ILE A 342 4.44 -24.36 1.12
CA ILE A 342 4.78 -23.02 1.66
C ILE A 342 3.63 -22.47 2.53
N ASN A 343 2.40 -22.71 2.10
CA ASN A 343 1.19 -22.25 2.80
C ASN A 343 0.66 -23.22 3.86
N ALA A 344 1.37 -24.31 4.16
CA ALA A 344 0.85 -25.37 5.03
C ALA A 344 0.48 -24.89 6.44
N SER A 345 1.26 -23.96 7.00
CA SER A 345 1.03 -23.40 8.34
C SER A 345 0.13 -22.16 8.33
N ASP A 346 0.22 -21.33 7.29
CA ASP A 346 -0.58 -20.13 7.11
C ASP A 346 -0.79 -19.88 5.61
N HIS A 347 -2.06 -19.79 5.20
CA HIS A 347 -2.46 -19.59 3.80
C HIS A 347 -1.96 -18.27 3.20
N GLY A 348 -1.53 -17.32 4.04
CA GLY A 348 -0.97 -16.03 3.61
C GLY A 348 0.55 -16.02 3.46
N ASN A 349 1.26 -17.11 3.80
CA ASN A 349 2.72 -17.15 3.76
C ASN A 349 3.29 -16.84 2.40
N LEU A 350 2.84 -17.54 1.35
CA LEU A 350 3.35 -17.37 0.01
C LEU A 350 3.11 -15.94 -0.49
N ILE A 351 1.92 -15.37 -0.27
CA ILE A 351 1.65 -13.99 -0.66
C ILE A 351 2.62 -13.02 0.04
N ARG A 352 2.86 -13.16 1.35
CA ARG A 352 3.82 -12.31 2.06
C ARG A 352 5.24 -12.45 1.51
N LEU A 353 5.65 -13.68 1.16
CA LEU A 353 6.94 -13.93 0.51
C LEU A 353 7.04 -13.29 -0.87
N LEU A 354 6.01 -13.42 -1.71
CA LEU A 354 5.98 -12.79 -3.04
C LEU A 354 5.98 -11.26 -2.96
N GLN A 355 5.24 -10.68 -2.00
CA GLN A 355 5.28 -9.24 -1.74
C GLN A 355 6.66 -8.77 -1.25
N ARG A 356 7.35 -9.59 -0.46
CA ARG A 356 8.73 -9.32 -0.04
C ARG A 356 9.69 -9.43 -1.21
N ALA A 357 9.51 -10.40 -2.09
CA ALA A 357 10.32 -10.56 -3.30
C ALA A 357 10.15 -9.38 -4.27
N GLU A 358 8.91 -8.91 -4.44
CA GLU A 358 8.60 -7.71 -5.20
C GLU A 358 9.31 -6.48 -4.64
N SER A 359 9.20 -6.27 -3.31
CA SER A 359 9.90 -5.16 -2.64
C SER A 359 11.42 -5.28 -2.77
N TRP A 360 11.97 -6.47 -2.56
CA TRP A 360 13.41 -6.69 -2.72
C TRP A 360 13.88 -6.33 -4.13
N LEU A 361 13.17 -6.80 -5.16
CA LEU A 361 13.52 -6.52 -6.55
C LEU A 361 13.36 -5.02 -6.88
N VAL A 362 12.18 -4.46 -6.69
CA VAL A 362 11.85 -3.10 -7.13
C VAL A 362 12.52 -2.03 -6.26
N VAL A 363 12.46 -2.19 -4.93
CA VAL A 363 12.92 -1.18 -3.97
C VAL A 363 14.40 -1.37 -3.61
N GLU A 364 14.89 -2.60 -3.45
CA GLU A 364 16.25 -2.83 -2.95
C GLU A 364 17.27 -3.11 -4.05
N GLN A 365 16.84 -3.58 -5.23
CA GLN A 365 17.74 -3.82 -6.36
C GLN A 365 17.65 -2.75 -7.44
N ILE A 366 16.44 -2.43 -7.92
CA ILE A 366 16.27 -1.55 -9.08
C ILE A 366 16.31 -0.06 -8.69
N ALA A 367 15.51 0.35 -7.70
CA ALA A 367 15.43 1.75 -7.29
C ALA A 367 16.79 2.40 -6.96
N PRO A 368 17.73 1.77 -6.25
CA PRO A 368 19.04 2.37 -5.97
C PRO A 368 19.85 2.71 -7.23
N ARG A 369 19.75 1.89 -8.29
CA ARG A 369 20.45 2.12 -9.57
C ARG A 369 19.92 3.38 -10.28
N LEU A 370 18.60 3.52 -10.31
CA LEU A 370 17.94 4.67 -10.92
C LEU A 370 18.23 5.95 -10.13
N LEU A 371 18.14 5.89 -8.80
CA LEU A 371 18.41 7.02 -7.93
C LEU A 371 19.89 7.45 -7.96
N ALA A 372 20.83 6.51 -8.10
CA ALA A 372 22.24 6.81 -8.27
C ALA A 372 22.51 7.60 -9.57
N ASN A 373 21.69 7.39 -10.60
CA ASN A 373 21.71 8.15 -11.86
C ASN A 373 20.82 9.42 -11.81
N GLN A 374 20.37 9.82 -10.62
CA GLN A 374 19.52 11.00 -10.40
C GLN A 374 18.16 10.94 -11.13
N ILE A 375 17.68 9.73 -11.45
CA ILE A 375 16.38 9.55 -12.08
C ILE A 375 15.31 9.57 -10.99
N ALA A 376 14.42 10.58 -11.05
CA ALA A 376 13.29 10.67 -10.14
C ALA A 376 12.28 9.57 -10.43
N ILE A 377 11.89 8.84 -9.38
CA ILE A 377 11.00 7.68 -9.51
C ILE A 377 9.95 7.64 -8.40
N ALA A 378 8.84 6.96 -8.71
CA ALA A 378 7.86 6.52 -7.73
C ALA A 378 7.60 5.02 -7.93
N THR A 379 7.73 4.23 -6.87
CA THR A 379 7.41 2.79 -6.93
C THR A 379 5.93 2.57 -6.68
N LEU A 380 5.35 1.59 -7.36
CA LEU A 380 4.00 1.11 -7.10
C LEU A 380 3.98 -0.40 -7.28
N HIS A 381 4.16 -1.11 -6.16
CA HIS A 381 4.25 -2.57 -6.15
C HIS A 381 5.38 -3.08 -7.08
N ASP A 382 5.01 -3.80 -8.12
CA ASP A 382 5.83 -4.39 -9.19
C ASP A 382 6.18 -3.41 -10.32
N ALA A 383 5.81 -2.15 -10.20
CA ALA A 383 6.03 -1.11 -11.20
C ALA A 383 6.90 0.05 -10.67
N ILE A 384 7.66 0.67 -11.57
CA ILE A 384 8.35 1.94 -11.34
C ILE A 384 7.81 2.97 -12.33
N PHE A 385 7.39 4.11 -11.81
CA PHE A 385 6.99 5.30 -12.56
C PHE A 385 8.13 6.29 -12.59
N SER A 386 8.38 6.90 -13.74
CA SER A 386 9.34 7.99 -13.93
C SER A 386 8.81 8.96 -14.99
N ALA A 387 9.56 10.04 -15.25
CA ALA A 387 9.31 10.89 -16.42
C ALA A 387 9.40 10.04 -17.69
N ASP A 388 8.55 10.33 -18.68
CA ASP A 388 8.40 9.52 -19.90
C ASP A 388 9.74 9.32 -20.64
N GLN A 389 10.57 10.37 -20.68
CA GLN A 389 11.92 10.36 -21.25
C GLN A 389 12.92 9.40 -20.57
N SER A 390 12.64 8.94 -19.35
CA SER A 390 13.49 8.03 -18.57
C SER A 390 12.93 6.62 -18.47
N VAL A 391 11.84 6.31 -19.19
CA VAL A 391 11.22 4.97 -19.17
C VAL A 391 12.17 3.90 -19.69
N ASP A 392 12.99 4.21 -20.70
CA ASP A 392 14.00 3.29 -21.24
C ASP A 392 15.11 2.99 -20.23
N ASP A 393 15.50 3.97 -19.41
CA ASP A 393 16.46 3.76 -18.31
C ASP A 393 15.87 2.84 -17.24
N VAL A 394 14.59 3.05 -16.89
CA VAL A 394 13.85 2.17 -15.97
C VAL A 394 13.81 0.75 -16.53
N HIS A 395 13.46 0.58 -17.80
CA HIS A 395 13.41 -0.73 -18.45
C HIS A 395 14.78 -1.42 -18.45
N SER A 396 15.83 -0.67 -18.79
CA SER A 396 17.21 -1.17 -18.79
C SER A 396 17.65 -1.65 -17.39
N ALA A 397 17.26 -0.93 -16.34
CA ALA A 397 17.54 -1.34 -14.96
C ALA A 397 16.79 -2.62 -14.55
N PHE A 398 15.56 -2.83 -15.03
CA PHE A 398 14.86 -4.11 -14.84
C PHE A 398 15.60 -5.26 -15.55
N VAL A 399 16.00 -5.05 -16.81
CA VAL A 399 16.71 -6.07 -17.61
C VAL A 399 18.05 -6.42 -16.97
N GLU A 400 18.84 -5.44 -16.55
CA GLU A 400 20.15 -5.66 -15.90
C GLU A 400 20.03 -6.52 -14.65
N VAL A 401 19.00 -6.30 -13.82
CA VAL A 401 18.83 -7.03 -12.55
C VAL A 401 18.26 -8.44 -12.76
N LEU A 402 17.46 -8.64 -13.82
CA LEU A 402 16.79 -9.92 -14.10
C LEU A 402 17.57 -10.84 -15.06
N SER A 403 18.59 -10.32 -15.72
CA SER A 403 19.55 -11.10 -16.54
C SER A 403 20.59 -11.76 -15.66
#